data_AF-A0A149ZUT9-F1
#
_entry.id   AF-A0A149ZUT9-F1
#
_cell.length_a   1.000
_cell.length_b   1.000
_cell.length_c   1.000
_cell.angle_alpha   90.00
_cell.angle_beta   90.00
_cell.angle_gamma   90.00
#
_symmetry.space_group_name_H-M   'P 1'
#
loop_
_entity.id
_entity.type
_entity.pdbx_description
1 polymer ?
#
loop_
_entity_poly.entity_id
_entity_poly.type
_entity_poly.pdbx_seq_one_letter_code
_entity_poly.pdbx_strand_id
1 'polypeptide(L)'
;MLASPPPHHDAGTPHHTSLEQLTASRKDTQSPAVDVEDADTAESFELPGADLSGEEFTARVIPKQSDEFTSCFLVHHRSRLAEPQQLLCRDCA
;
A
#
# COMPACT_ATOMS: atom_id res chain seq x y z
N MET A 1 -2.52 51.50 -3.42
CA MET A 1 -2.57 50.78 -2.13
C MET A 1 -2.42 49.29 -2.41
N LEU A 2 -1.24 48.77 -2.08
CA LEU A 2 -0.92 47.41 -1.60
C LEU A 2 -1.53 46.16 -2.32
N ALA A 3 -0.64 45.50 -3.07
CA ALA A 3 -0.33 44.06 -3.16
C ALA A 3 -1.35 42.99 -3.65
N SER A 4 -0.97 42.26 -4.71
CA SER A 4 -1.50 40.95 -5.11
C SER A 4 -1.07 39.81 -4.17
N PRO A 5 -1.80 38.69 -4.14
CA PRO A 5 -1.23 37.35 -4.07
C PRO A 5 -1.28 36.66 -5.45
N PRO A 6 -0.29 35.81 -5.78
CA PRO A 6 -0.21 35.10 -7.06
C PRO A 6 -1.26 33.97 -7.15
N PRO A 7 -1.61 33.51 -8.36
CA PRO A 7 -2.34 32.26 -8.51
C PRO A 7 -1.46 31.11 -8.01
N HIS A 8 -1.97 30.30 -7.09
CA HIS A 8 -1.32 29.08 -6.64
C HIS A 8 -1.16 28.13 -7.83
N HIS A 9 0.08 28.04 -8.29
CA HIS A 9 0.55 27.01 -9.20
C HIS A 9 0.75 25.74 -8.36
N ASP A 10 -0.29 24.92 -8.26
CA ASP A 10 -0.12 23.48 -8.00
C ASP A 10 -0.32 22.80 -9.36
N ALA A 11 0.58 23.06 -10.32
CA ALA A 11 1.75 22.22 -10.53
C ALA A 11 1.39 20.77 -10.21
N GLY A 12 0.79 20.10 -11.19
CA GLY A 12 0.46 18.68 -11.11
C GLY A 12 1.58 17.95 -10.41
N THR A 13 1.23 17.29 -9.30
CA THR A 13 2.15 16.50 -8.51
C THR A 13 3.05 15.73 -9.46
N PRO A 14 4.36 16.02 -9.53
CA PRO A 14 5.26 15.20 -10.28
C PRO A 14 5.25 13.84 -9.57
N HIS A 15 4.46 12.91 -10.07
CA HIS A 15 4.53 11.49 -9.69
C HIS A 15 5.97 10.95 -9.73
N HIS A 16 6.86 11.67 -10.43
CA HIS A 16 8.29 11.46 -10.48
C HIS A 16 9.02 11.68 -9.14
N THR A 17 8.72 12.75 -8.39
CA THR A 17 9.46 13.04 -7.13
C THR A 17 9.09 12.08 -6.00
N SER A 18 7.86 11.55 -6.01
CA SER A 18 7.39 10.54 -5.06
C SER A 18 8.08 9.19 -5.31
N LEU A 19 8.20 8.76 -6.57
CA LEU A 19 8.90 7.54 -6.93
C LEU A 19 10.40 7.63 -6.66
N GLU A 20 11.02 8.78 -6.91
CA GLU A 20 12.45 9.01 -6.60
C GLU A 20 12.74 9.01 -5.09
N GLN A 21 11.81 9.48 -4.26
CA GLN A 21 11.92 9.38 -2.80
C GLN A 21 11.74 7.93 -2.30
N LEU A 22 10.82 7.17 -2.91
CA LEU A 22 10.62 5.75 -2.62
C LEU A 22 11.85 4.92 -3.00
N THR A 23 12.52 5.22 -4.11
CA THR A 23 13.76 4.52 -4.52
C THR A 23 14.94 4.88 -3.63
N ALA A 24 15.03 6.12 -3.15
CA ALA A 24 16.03 6.53 -2.16
C ALA A 24 15.86 5.78 -0.82
N SER A 25 14.65 5.74 -0.26
CA SER A 25 14.36 4.96 0.96
C SER A 25 14.62 3.45 0.78
N ARG A 26 14.38 2.92 -0.42
CA ARG A 26 14.69 1.51 -0.73
C ARG A 26 16.18 1.22 -0.70
N LYS A 27 17.02 2.20 -1.07
CA LYS A 27 18.48 2.07 -1.05
C LYS A 27 19.03 2.07 0.38
N ASP A 28 18.45 2.87 1.27
CA ASP A 28 18.78 2.87 2.70
C ASP A 28 18.32 1.58 3.43
N THR A 29 17.34 0.86 2.86
CA THR A 29 16.83 -0.42 3.39
C THR A 29 17.43 -1.65 2.66
N GLN A 30 18.45 -1.47 1.82
CA GLN A 30 19.11 -2.62 1.21
C GLN A 30 19.90 -3.38 2.29
N SER A 31 19.43 -4.58 2.60
CA SER A 31 20.17 -5.56 3.40
C SER A 31 21.57 -5.74 2.80
N PRO A 32 22.63 -5.90 3.62
CA PRO A 32 23.96 -6.16 3.11
C PRO A 32 23.90 -7.39 2.20
N ALA A 33 24.44 -7.28 0.98
CA ALA A 33 24.59 -8.43 0.09
C ALA A 33 25.53 -9.43 0.77
N VAL A 34 24.96 -10.51 1.32
CA VAL A 34 25.72 -11.58 1.97
C VAL A 34 26.31 -12.46 0.88
N ASP A 35 27.64 -12.47 0.78
CA ASP A 35 28.41 -13.34 -0.11
C ASP A 35 28.35 -14.78 0.43
N VAL A 36 27.77 -15.68 -0.36
CA VAL A 36 27.44 -17.07 0.01
C VAL A 36 28.64 -17.97 -0.30
N GLU A 37 29.74 -17.81 0.42
CA GLU A 37 30.93 -18.68 0.27
C GLU A 37 31.37 -19.36 1.58
N ASP A 38 30.44 -19.66 2.48
CA ASP A 38 30.73 -20.50 3.65
C ASP A 38 29.64 -21.59 3.80
N ALA A 39 29.97 -22.80 3.36
CA ALA A 39 29.10 -23.97 3.43
C ALA A 39 28.92 -24.53 4.86
N ASP A 40 29.40 -23.81 5.89
CA ASP A 40 29.30 -24.17 7.31
C ASP A 40 28.44 -23.16 8.12
N THR A 41 27.91 -22.09 7.49
CA THR A 41 27.04 -21.10 8.14
C THR A 41 25.57 -21.57 8.19
N ALA A 42 25.34 -22.76 8.75
CA ALA A 42 24.00 -23.27 9.06
C ALA A 42 23.44 -22.71 10.39
N GLU A 43 24.02 -21.63 10.90
CA GLU A 43 23.47 -20.88 12.03
C GLU A 43 22.42 -19.91 11.48
N SER A 44 21.18 -20.05 11.94
CA SER A 44 20.01 -19.29 11.50
C SER A 44 20.30 -17.79 11.50
N PHE A 45 20.56 -17.22 10.33
CA PHE A 45 20.81 -15.78 10.19
C PHE A 45 19.51 -15.01 10.44
N GLU A 46 19.35 -14.47 11.65
CA GLU A 46 18.19 -13.67 12.02
C GLU A 46 18.33 -12.25 11.48
N LEU A 47 17.46 -11.89 10.53
CA LEU A 47 17.41 -10.54 10.00
C LEU A 47 16.91 -9.57 11.09
N PRO A 48 17.53 -8.38 11.25
CA PRO A 48 17.03 -7.36 12.16
C PRO A 48 15.60 -6.99 11.77
N GLY A 49 14.65 -7.14 12.71
CA GLY A 49 13.22 -6.89 12.48
C GLY A 49 12.42 -8.08 11.92
N ALA A 50 12.98 -9.30 11.89
CA ALA A 50 12.22 -10.50 11.51
C ALA A 50 11.28 -11.00 12.62
N ASP A 51 11.60 -10.72 13.89
CA ASP A 51 10.77 -11.11 15.03
C ASP A 51 9.77 -10.00 15.39
N LEU A 52 8.52 -10.19 14.93
CA LEU A 52 7.38 -9.34 15.28
C LEU A 52 6.53 -9.98 16.40
N SER A 53 7.00 -11.07 17.04
CA SER A 53 6.21 -11.84 18.00
C SER A 53 5.89 -11.07 19.30
N GLY A 54 6.64 -10.02 19.60
CA GLY A 54 6.41 -9.11 20.73
C GLY A 54 5.65 -7.82 20.40
N GLU A 55 5.24 -7.63 19.14
CA GLU A 55 4.59 -6.39 18.69
C GLU A 55 3.05 -6.50 18.69
N GLU A 56 2.37 -5.48 19.19
CA GLU A 56 0.91 -5.39 19.17
C GLU A 56 0.44 -4.66 17.90
N PHE A 57 -0.25 -5.38 17.01
CA PHE A 57 -0.88 -4.77 15.84
C PHE A 57 -2.35 -4.46 16.11
N THR A 58 -2.70 -3.18 16.21
CA THR A 58 -4.09 -2.73 16.35
C THR A 58 -4.67 -2.39 14.97
N ALA A 59 -5.68 -3.14 14.54
CA ALA A 59 -6.43 -2.85 13.32
C ALA A 59 -7.83 -2.33 13.65
N ARG A 60 -8.25 -1.25 12.98
CA ARG A 60 -9.63 -0.79 13.04
C ARG A 60 -10.46 -1.51 11.97
N VAL A 61 -11.51 -2.19 12.40
CA VAL A 61 -12.50 -2.77 11.48
C VAL A 61 -13.48 -1.68 11.06
N ILE A 62 -13.55 -1.43 9.75
CA ILE A 62 -14.57 -0.56 9.14
C ILE A 62 -15.66 -1.46 8.57
N PRO A 63 -16.91 -1.37 9.07
CA PRO A 63 -18.02 -2.10 8.47
C PRO A 63 -18.29 -1.64 7.04
N LYS A 64 -18.87 -2.54 6.25
CA LYS A 64 -19.38 -2.23 4.91
C LYS A 64 -20.30 -1.00 4.94
N GLN A 65 -20.03 -0.04 4.07
CA GLN A 65 -20.81 1.20 3.94
C GLN A 65 -22.12 0.99 3.17
N SER A 66 -23.00 1.99 3.17
CA SER A 66 -24.33 1.93 2.53
C SER A 66 -24.29 1.90 1.00
N ASP A 67 -23.21 2.42 0.42
CA ASP A 67 -22.93 2.48 -1.00
C ASP A 67 -22.09 1.27 -1.49
N GLU A 68 -21.87 0.28 -0.62
CA GLU A 68 -21.10 -0.92 -0.93
C GLU A 68 -21.96 -2.19 -0.90
N PHE A 69 -21.53 -3.20 -1.67
CA PHE A 69 -22.10 -4.55 -1.71
C PHE A 69 -20.99 -5.60 -1.68
N THR A 70 -21.33 -6.84 -1.35
CA THR A 70 -20.38 -7.96 -1.30
C THR A 70 -20.66 -8.91 -2.47
N SER A 71 -19.63 -9.20 -3.27
CA SER A 71 -19.64 -10.14 -4.40
C SER A 71 -18.27 -10.78 -4.51
N CYS A 72 -18.15 -12.00 -5.05
CA CYS A 72 -16.88 -12.70 -5.26
C CYS A 72 -15.86 -12.60 -4.10
N PHE A 73 -16.35 -12.69 -2.86
CA PHE A 73 -15.56 -12.59 -1.61
C PHE A 73 -14.95 -11.21 -1.30
N LEU A 74 -15.28 -10.18 -2.08
CA LEU A 74 -14.81 -8.81 -1.91
C LEU A 74 -15.97 -7.83 -1.65
N VAL A 75 -15.64 -6.68 -1.05
CA VAL A 75 -16.55 -5.54 -0.93
C VAL A 75 -16.29 -4.61 -2.11
N HIS A 76 -17.36 -4.22 -2.79
CA HIS A 76 -17.33 -3.32 -3.94
C HIS A 76 -18.26 -2.14 -3.74
N HIS A 77 -17.87 -0.97 -4.24
CA HIS A 77 -18.79 0.15 -4.39
C HIS A 77 -19.88 -0.18 -5.43
N ARG A 78 -21.11 0.31 -5.21
CA ARG A 78 -22.30 0.08 -6.07
C ARG A 78 -22.10 0.42 -7.54
N SER A 79 -21.12 1.24 -7.91
CA SER A 79 -20.74 1.50 -9.31
C SER A 79 -20.23 0.26 -10.05
N ARG A 80 -19.82 -0.79 -9.33
CA ARG A 80 -19.38 -2.08 -9.89
C ARG A 80 -20.51 -3.11 -10.02
N LEU A 81 -21.73 -2.76 -9.63
CA LEU A 81 -22.90 -3.63 -9.72
C LEU A 81 -23.30 -3.85 -11.18
N ALA A 82 -23.36 -5.11 -11.60
CA ALA A 82 -23.83 -5.51 -12.92
C ALA A 82 -25.30 -5.97 -12.87
N GLU A 83 -25.66 -6.80 -11.90
CA GLU A 83 -27.02 -7.31 -11.69
C GLU A 83 -27.51 -6.95 -10.28
N PRO A 84 -28.46 -6.00 -10.12
CA PRO A 84 -28.89 -5.51 -8.82
C PRO A 84 -29.68 -6.54 -8.01
N GLN A 85 -30.40 -7.45 -8.65
CA GLN A 85 -31.18 -8.49 -7.95
C GLN A 85 -30.30 -9.54 -7.29
N GLN A 86 -29.16 -9.88 -7.93
CA GLN A 86 -28.26 -10.93 -7.48
C GLN A 86 -27.01 -10.40 -6.78
N LEU A 87 -26.83 -9.07 -6.75
CA LEU A 87 -25.63 -8.41 -6.26
C LEU A 87 -24.34 -8.87 -6.97
N LEU A 88 -24.44 -9.13 -8.27
CA LEU A 88 -23.31 -9.59 -9.08
C LEU A 88 -22.44 -8.42 -9.51
N CYS A 89 -21.12 -8.51 -9.34
CA CYS A 89 -20.19 -7.50 -9.83
C CYS A 89 -19.89 -7.68 -11.34
N ARG A 90 -19.42 -6.61 -11.97
CA ARG A 90 -19.06 -6.58 -13.40
C ARG A 90 -18.01 -7.60 -13.85
N ASP A 91 -17.18 -8.08 -12.93
CA ASP A 91 -16.12 -9.04 -13.25
C ASP A 91 -16.64 -10.50 -13.22
N CYS A 92 -17.85 -10.72 -12.69
CA CYS A 92 -18.48 -12.05 -12.57
C CYS A 92 -19.71 -12.22 -13.46
N ALA A 93 -20.13 -11.16 -14.17
CA ALA A 93 -21.27 -11.16 -15.09
C ALA A 93 -20.86 -11.54 -16.51
#